data_AF-A0A8B6XZM4-F1
#
_entry.id   AF-A0A8B6XZM4-F1
#
_cell.length_a   1.000
_cell.length_b   1.000
_cell.length_c   1.000
_cell.angle_alpha   90.00
_cell.angle_beta   90.00
_cell.angle_gamma   90.00
#
_symmetry.space_group_name_H-M   'P 1'
#
loop_
_entity.id
_entity.type
_entity.pdbx_description
1 polymer ?
#
loop_
_entity_poly.entity_id
_entity_poly.type
_entity_poly.pdbx_seq_one_letter_code
_entity_poly.pdbx_strand_id
1 'polypeptide(L)'
;MNSQIKKNEHVTVLLRESEANSSRLDDQVKLLKDEIRRLERNVEREQALSNLEYLKNVIIKFLKVGSMEREQLIPVLCTMLKLSNEEKQFLLEYAKGAESDSGGQGNTWTNYMYRWAGVS
;
A
#
# COMPACT_ATOMS: atom_id res chain seq x y z
N MET A 1 62.52 7.33 -30.54
CA MET A 1 61.30 7.04 -31.32
C MET A 1 60.47 5.90 -30.72
N ASN A 2 61.02 4.69 -30.55
CA ASN A 2 60.28 3.53 -29.99
C ASN A 2 59.67 3.71 -28.59
N SER A 3 60.29 4.49 -27.69
CA SER A 3 59.73 4.74 -26.35
C SER A 3 58.44 5.59 -26.37
N GLN A 4 58.35 6.54 -27.31
CA GLN A 4 57.17 7.41 -27.42
C GLN A 4 55.98 6.66 -28.02
N ILE A 5 56.24 5.74 -28.96
CA ILE A 5 55.21 4.85 -29.54
C ILE A 5 54.62 3.94 -28.46
N LYS A 6 55.46 3.27 -27.66
CA LYS A 6 54.99 2.42 -26.55
C LYS A 6 54.17 3.17 -25.50
N LYS A 7 54.56 4.41 -25.17
CA LYS A 7 53.78 5.25 -24.25
C LYS A 7 52.43 5.63 -24.84
N ASN A 8 52.39 5.95 -26.14
CA ASN A 8 51.15 6.28 -26.82
C ASN A 8 50.19 5.08 -26.85
N GLU A 9 50.70 3.90 -27.20
CA GLU A 9 49.94 2.64 -27.14
C GLU A 9 49.39 2.38 -25.74
N HIS A 10 50.21 2.50 -24.70
CA HIS A 10 49.77 2.31 -23.33
C HIS A 10 48.67 3.30 -22.92
N VAL A 11 48.79 4.58 -23.28
CA VAL A 11 47.75 5.59 -23.03
C VAL A 11 46.44 5.24 -23.75
N THR A 12 46.50 4.74 -24.99
CA THR A 12 45.27 4.32 -25.69
C THR A 12 44.59 3.12 -25.05
N VAL A 13 45.35 2.19 -24.48
CA VAL A 13 44.80 1.06 -23.72
C VAL A 13 44.12 1.56 -22.46
N LEU A 14 44.77 2.41 -21.68
CA LEU A 14 44.18 3.00 -20.47
C LEU A 14 42.93 3.82 -20.78
N LEU A 15 42.92 4.55 -21.90
CA LEU A 15 41.75 5.30 -22.35
C LEU A 15 40.57 4.36 -22.64
N ARG A 16 40.81 3.27 -23.38
CA ARG A 16 39.77 2.27 -23.68
C ARG A 16 39.26 1.58 -22.43
N GLU A 17 40.15 1.25 -21.49
CA GLU A 17 39.76 0.69 -20.19
C GLU A 17 38.90 1.69 -19.39
N SER A 18 39.25 2.97 -19.42
CA SER A 18 38.49 4.04 -18.77
C SER A 18 37.11 4.22 -19.41
N GLU A 19 37.00 4.24 -20.73
CA GLU A 19 35.74 4.31 -21.47
C GLU A 19 34.85 3.10 -21.18
N ALA A 20 35.43 1.89 -21.19
CA ALA A 20 34.71 0.66 -20.85
C ALA A 20 34.20 0.68 -19.40
N ASN A 21 35.01 1.19 -18.47
CA ASN A 21 34.58 1.33 -17.08
C ASN A 21 33.48 2.38 -16.92
N SER A 22 33.57 3.50 -17.63
CA SER A 22 32.53 4.54 -17.65
C SER A 22 31.19 3.95 -18.14
N SER A 23 31.20 3.18 -19.23
CA SER A 23 30.01 2.50 -19.74
C SER A 23 29.40 1.55 -18.70
N ARG A 24 30.24 0.80 -17.98
CA ARG A 24 29.79 -0.11 -16.92
C ARG A 24 29.15 0.64 -15.75
N LEU A 25 29.71 1.79 -15.39
CA LEU A 25 29.15 2.64 -14.33
C LEU A 25 27.80 3.20 -14.74
N ASP A 26 27.64 3.64 -15.98
CA ASP A 26 26.36 4.14 -16.49
C ASP A 26 25.26 3.07 -16.45
N ASP A 27 25.61 1.82 -16.77
CA ASP A 27 24.65 0.71 -16.70
C ASP A 27 24.31 0.34 -15.26
N GLN A 28 25.27 0.39 -14.33
CA GLN A 28 24.99 0.24 -12.90
C GLN A 28 24.09 1.34 -12.38
N VAL A 29 24.30 2.60 -12.80
CA VAL A 29 23.45 3.73 -12.41
C VAL A 29 22.01 3.52 -12.90
N LYS A 30 21.83 3.04 -14.14
CA LYS A 30 20.48 2.72 -14.66
C LYS A 30 19.81 1.64 -13.84
N LEU A 31 20.51 0.53 -13.58
CA LEU A 31 19.99 -0.59 -12.79
C LEU A 31 19.60 -0.13 -11.38
N LEU A 32 20.46 0.62 -10.70
CA LEU A 32 20.19 1.13 -9.36
C LEU A 32 18.98 2.07 -9.35
N LYS A 33 18.83 2.94 -10.35
CA LYS A 33 17.63 3.80 -10.47
C LYS A 33 16.35 3.00 -10.65
N ASP A 34 16.39 1.95 -11.46
CA ASP A 34 15.23 1.07 -11.65
C ASP A 34 14.89 0.30 -10.37
N GLU A 35 15.91 -0.13 -9.64
CA GLU A 35 15.74 -0.83 -8.37
C GLU A 35 15.15 0.08 -7.29
N ILE A 36 15.60 1.34 -7.20
CA ILE A 36 14.99 2.34 -6.31
C ILE A 36 13.50 2.49 -6.62
N ARG A 37 13.13 2.70 -7.89
CA ARG A 37 11.71 2.81 -8.30
C ARG A 37 10.90 1.55 -8.02
N ARG A 38 11.52 0.37 -8.07
CA ARG A 38 10.89 -0.90 -7.71
C ARG A 38 10.64 -0.97 -6.20
N LEU A 39 11.64 -0.63 -5.39
CA LEU A 39 11.57 -0.63 -3.94
C LEU A 39 10.54 0.38 -3.42
N GLU A 40 10.50 1.60 -3.97
CA GLU A 40 9.49 2.61 -3.62
C GLU A 40 8.07 2.09 -3.80
N ARG A 41 7.77 1.46 -4.94
CA ARG A 41 6.46 0.83 -5.18
C ARG A 41 6.16 -0.33 -4.23
N ASN A 42 7.18 -1.07 -3.80
CA ASN A 42 7.00 -2.14 -2.83
C ASN A 42 6.70 -1.58 -1.43
N VAL A 43 7.39 -0.50 -1.03
CA VAL A 43 7.11 0.21 0.23
C VAL A 43 5.68 0.78 0.23
N GLU A 44 5.24 1.39 -0.87
CA GLU A 44 3.85 1.87 -0.99
C GLU A 44 2.84 0.73 -0.85
N ARG A 45 3.11 -0.45 -1.43
CA ARG A 45 2.27 -1.64 -1.28
C ARG A 45 2.26 -2.16 0.16
N GLU A 46 3.42 -2.25 0.81
CA GLU A 46 3.50 -2.67 2.21
C GLU A 46 2.75 -1.71 3.14
N GLN A 47 2.88 -0.40 2.90
CA GLN A 47 2.12 0.60 3.63
C GLN A 47 0.61 0.43 3.41
N ALA A 48 0.18 0.15 2.17
CA ALA A 48 -1.22 -0.12 1.86
C ALA A 48 -1.74 -1.38 2.59
N LEU A 49 -0.95 -2.44 2.63
CA LEU A 49 -1.27 -3.67 3.37
C LEU A 49 -1.38 -3.41 4.88
N SER A 50 -0.45 -2.63 5.45
CA SER A 50 -0.49 -2.23 6.86
C SER A 50 -1.74 -1.40 7.17
N ASN A 51 -2.10 -0.45 6.31
CA ASN A 51 -3.32 0.34 6.44
C ASN A 51 -4.58 -0.54 6.38
N LEU A 52 -4.60 -1.56 5.50
CA LEU A 52 -5.71 -2.53 5.42
C LEU A 52 -5.80 -3.41 6.67
N GLU A 53 -4.68 -3.81 7.25
CA GLU A 53 -4.66 -4.53 8.52
C GLU A 53 -5.19 -3.65 9.67
N TYR A 54 -4.80 -2.38 9.71
CA TYR A 54 -5.36 -1.43 10.66
C TYR A 54 -6.88 -1.31 10.49
N LEU A 55 -7.36 -1.11 9.27
CA LEU A 55 -8.78 -1.04 8.95
C LEU A 55 -9.53 -2.30 9.41
N LYS A 56 -8.99 -3.50 9.14
CA LYS A 56 -9.53 -4.78 9.64
C LYS A 56 -9.72 -4.72 11.15
N ASN A 57 -8.70 -4.27 11.89
CA ASN A 57 -8.77 -4.18 13.35
C ASN A 57 -9.82 -3.17 13.83
N VAL A 58 -9.94 -2.02 13.16
CA VAL A 58 -10.99 -1.02 13.46
C VAL A 58 -12.38 -1.58 13.21
N ILE A 59 -12.60 -2.29 12.10
CA ILE A 59 -13.89 -2.94 11.80
C ILE A 59 -14.21 -4.00 12.86
N ILE A 60 -13.26 -4.86 13.22
CA ILE A 60 -13.45 -5.87 14.27
C ILE A 60 -13.81 -5.20 15.60
N LYS A 61 -13.13 -4.11 15.95
CA LYS A 61 -13.44 -3.35 17.17
C LYS A 61 -14.84 -2.75 17.09
N PHE A 62 -15.19 -2.11 15.98
CA PHE A 62 -16.50 -1.50 15.73
C PHE A 62 -17.66 -2.48 15.94
N LEU A 63 -17.49 -3.73 15.51
CA LEU A 63 -18.51 -4.78 15.67
C LEU A 63 -18.60 -5.33 17.10
N LYS A 64 -17.52 -5.28 17.88
CA LYS A 64 -17.45 -5.82 19.24
C LYS A 64 -17.86 -4.84 20.33
N VAL A 65 -17.63 -3.54 20.12
CA VAL A 65 -17.87 -2.51 21.16
C VAL A 65 -19.32 -2.02 21.19
N GLY A 66 -19.73 -1.50 22.35
CA GLY A 66 -21.04 -0.88 22.57
C GLY A 66 -21.19 0.50 21.92
N SER A 67 -22.39 1.07 21.99
CA SER A 67 -22.81 2.30 21.28
C SER A 67 -21.83 3.47 21.42
N MET A 68 -21.42 3.83 22.64
CA MET A 68 -20.55 4.99 22.89
C MET A 68 -19.15 4.86 22.28
N GLU A 69 -18.50 3.69 22.40
CA GLU A 69 -17.19 3.45 21.78
C GLU A 69 -17.31 3.27 20.26
N ARG A 70 -18.46 2.77 19.77
CA ARG A 70 -18.73 2.61 18.35
C ARG A 70 -18.80 3.96 17.63
N GLU A 71 -19.44 4.96 18.23
CA GLU A 71 -19.47 6.33 17.68
C GLU A 71 -18.06 6.94 17.52
N GLN A 72 -17.15 6.67 18.46
CA GLN A 72 -15.77 7.17 18.42
C GLN A 72 -14.93 6.57 17.29
N LEU A 73 -15.32 5.40 16.78
CA LEU A 73 -14.62 4.72 15.67
C LEU A 73 -15.11 5.19 14.29
N ILE A 74 -16.27 5.85 14.21
CA ILE A 74 -16.84 6.34 12.94
C ILE A 74 -15.91 7.33 12.24
N PRO A 75 -15.29 8.33 12.90
CA PRO A 75 -14.33 9.21 12.24
C PRO A 75 -13.15 8.46 11.62
N VAL A 76 -12.67 7.41 12.28
CA VAL A 76 -11.56 6.57 11.79
C VAL A 76 -11.99 5.76 10.56
N LEU A 77 -13.21 5.21 10.58
CA LEU A 77 -13.78 4.54 9.40
C LEU A 77 -14.01 5.53 8.25
N CYS A 78 -14.46 6.75 8.54
CA CYS A 78 -14.66 7.79 7.53
C CYS A 78 -13.35 8.14 6.82
N THR A 79 -12.25 8.30 7.57
CA THR A 79 -10.94 8.62 6.98
C THR A 79 -10.35 7.45 6.22
N MET A 80 -10.43 6.24 6.75
CA MET A 80 -9.84 5.03 6.15
C MET A 80 -10.60 4.56 4.89
N LEU A 81 -11.94 4.63 4.90
CA LEU A 81 -12.79 4.20 3.79
C LEU A 81 -13.20 5.35 2.85
N LYS A 82 -12.83 6.60 3.18
CA LYS A 82 -13.26 7.81 2.46
C LYS A 82 -14.78 7.89 2.30
N LEU A 83 -15.49 7.68 3.40
CA LEU A 83 -16.95 7.66 3.41
C LEU A 83 -17.53 9.04 3.04
N SER A 84 -18.64 9.01 2.32
CA SER A 84 -19.51 10.16 2.08
C SER A 84 -20.22 10.61 3.36
N ASN A 85 -20.83 11.80 3.33
CA ASN A 85 -21.59 12.31 4.47
C ASN A 85 -22.83 11.46 4.73
N GLU A 86 -23.44 10.93 3.68
CA GLU A 86 -24.59 10.03 3.73
C GLU A 86 -24.22 8.70 4.43
N GLU A 87 -23.11 8.07 4.03
CA GLU A 87 -22.62 6.83 4.65
C GLU A 87 -22.19 7.05 6.11
N LYS A 88 -21.57 8.18 6.41
CA LYS A 88 -21.24 8.57 7.79
C LYS A 88 -22.48 8.70 8.66
N GLN A 89 -23.54 9.34 8.14
CA GLN A 89 -24.79 9.54 8.86
C GLN A 89 -25.48 8.20 9.13
N PHE A 90 -25.48 7.30 8.14
CA PHE A 90 -25.97 5.93 8.30
C PHE A 90 -25.24 5.18 9.42
N LEU A 91 -23.90 5.27 9.48
CA LEU A 91 -23.11 4.64 10.55
C LEU A 91 -23.39 5.25 11.94
N LEU A 92 -23.64 6.56 12.02
CA LEU A 92 -24.00 7.24 13.26
C LEU A 92 -25.36 6.79 13.78
N GLU A 93 -26.36 6.68 12.90
CA GLU A 93 -27.69 6.18 13.24
C GLU A 93 -27.63 4.71 13.67
N TYR A 94 -26.87 3.89 12.95
CA TYR A 94 -26.63 2.49 13.34
C TYR A 94 -25.92 2.36 14.68
N ALA A 95 -24.91 3.21 14.95
CA ALA A 95 -24.20 3.19 16.23
C ALA A 95 -25.11 3.53 17.41
N LYS A 96 -25.99 4.53 17.23
CA LYS A 96 -26.98 4.95 18.23
C LYS A 96 -28.10 3.93 18.44
N GLY A 97 -28.59 3.30 17.37
CA GLY A 97 -29.69 2.34 17.41
C GLY A 97 -29.33 0.96 17.99
N ALA A 98 -28.03 0.64 18.06
CA ALA A 98 -27.56 -0.68 18.47
C ALA A 98 -27.79 -1.06 19.94
N GLU A 99 -28.26 -0.14 20.80
CA GLU A 99 -28.66 -0.50 22.18
C GLU A 99 -30.00 -1.26 22.24
N SER A 100 -30.79 -1.26 21.16
CA SER A 100 -32.15 -1.82 21.15
C SER A 100 -32.28 -3.24 20.59
N ASP A 101 -31.24 -3.80 19.96
CA ASP A 101 -31.30 -5.12 19.33
C ASP A 101 -30.31 -6.10 19.94
N SER A 102 -30.58 -6.49 21.19
CA SER A 102 -30.04 -7.73 21.78
C SER A 102 -30.98 -8.93 21.49
N GLY A 103 -31.76 -8.87 20.40
CA GLY A 103 -32.96 -9.67 20.25
C GLY A 103 -33.38 -9.99 18.81
N GLY A 104 -32.44 -10.14 17.88
CA GLY A 104 -32.64 -10.95 16.69
C GLY A 104 -32.83 -10.21 15.37
N GLN A 105 -31.78 -10.22 14.54
CA GLN A 105 -31.93 -10.24 13.08
C GLN A 105 -30.64 -10.72 12.38
N GLY A 106 -30.31 -12.00 12.56
CA GLY A 106 -29.34 -12.67 11.72
C GLY A 106 -29.97 -13.01 10.37
N ASN A 107 -30.02 -12.09 9.40
CA ASN A 107 -30.39 -12.42 8.01
C ASN A 107 -29.96 -11.40 6.93
N THR A 108 -29.40 -10.25 7.28
CA THR A 108 -29.07 -9.22 6.27
C THR A 108 -27.68 -9.41 5.66
N TRP A 109 -26.74 -10.00 6.39
CA TRP A 109 -25.34 -10.16 5.96
C TRP A 109 -25.13 -11.40 5.08
N THR A 110 -25.97 -12.41 5.23
CA THR A 110 -25.97 -13.62 4.39
C THR A 110 -26.30 -13.27 2.94
N ASN A 111 -27.25 -12.36 2.69
CA ASN A 111 -27.66 -11.97 1.34
C ASN A 111 -26.55 -11.27 0.53
N TYR A 112 -25.68 -10.50 1.18
CA TYR A 112 -24.53 -9.88 0.51
C TYR A 112 -23.41 -10.89 0.26
N MET A 113 -23.21 -11.88 1.14
CA MET A 113 -22.24 -12.96 0.94
C MET A 113 -22.60 -13.84 -0.27
N TYR A 114 -23.87 -14.21 -0.45
CA TYR A 114 -24.29 -15.02 -1.60
C TYR A 114 -24.11 -14.29 -2.93
N ARG A 115 -24.34 -12.97 -2.96
CA ARG A 115 -24.16 -12.14 -4.16
C ARG A 115 -22.68 -11.99 -4.56
N TRP A 116 -21.75 -12.07 -3.61
CA TRP A 116 -20.31 -12.03 -3.86
C TRP A 116 -19.72 -13.39 -4.19
N ALA A 117 -20.27 -14.47 -3.62
CA ALA A 117 -19.79 -15.83 -3.82
C ALA A 117 -20.20 -16.45 -5.17
N GLY A 118 -21.04 -15.78 -5.97
CA GLY A 118 -21.40 -16.22 -7.32
C GLY A 118 -22.19 -17.55 -7.38
N VAL A 119 -22.67 -18.04 -6.25
CA VAL A 119 -23.54 -19.22 -6.18
C VAL A 119 -24.98 -18.72 -6.26
N SER A 120 -25.58 -18.86 -7.44
CA SER A 120 -27.04 -18.86 -7.61
C SER A 120 -27.61 -20.24 -7.33
#